data_AF-A0A7K7RHM5-F1
#
_entry.id   AF-A0A7K7RHM5-F1
#
_cell.length_a   1.000
_cell.length_b   1.000
_cell.length_c   1.000
_cell.angle_alpha   90.00
_cell.angle_beta   90.00
_cell.angle_gamma   90.00
#
_symmetry.space_group_name_H-M   'P 1'
#
loop_
_entity.id
_entity.type
_entity.pdbx_description
1 polymer ?
#
loop_
_entity_poly.entity_id
_entity_poly.type
_entity_poly.pdbx_seq_one_letter_code
_entity_poly.pdbx_strand_id
1 'polypeptide(L)'
;SIVSLGQPMSKYTAFEELGQGGFGAVYKALDTSTGRQVAIKIMSLEEEMSEELAANEILAMRDNRSPNIVTYLDSYLVGAELWLAMEFMDGGTLFDVLGAVELEEGQIGAVCRECLQGLHFLHCRQVIHRDIKSCNVLVGMDGSVKLGDFGLCAQLSPERSKRSSSVGTPSWMAPEVVRGEAYGPKVDIWSLGIMGLEMVEGEAPYEQEDDLRVSVLLHPCAVVLELIERNGPPKLQNPRHHLALLRDFLRCCLQADEDRRWSAQELLQHPFVTSGHPASSLAALIISAKQVQEDWR
;
A
#
# COMPACT_ATOMS: atom_id res chain seq x y z
N SER A 1 26.16 -4.41 -9.57
CA SER A 1 25.19 -5.48 -9.27
C SER A 1 24.14 -4.92 -8.35
N ILE A 2 22.85 -5.16 -8.60
CA ILE A 2 21.75 -4.75 -7.69
C ILE A 2 21.55 -5.76 -6.55
N VAL A 3 22.06 -6.99 -6.71
CA VAL A 3 22.03 -8.08 -5.74
C VAL A 3 23.41 -8.31 -5.10
N SER A 4 23.39 -8.81 -3.87
CA SER A 4 24.55 -9.25 -3.11
C SER A 4 25.04 -10.62 -3.54
N LEU A 5 26.35 -10.84 -3.40
CA LEU A 5 26.98 -12.16 -3.59
C LEU A 5 26.76 -13.01 -2.34
N GLY A 6 26.26 -14.24 -2.49
CA GLY A 6 26.11 -15.18 -1.39
C GLY A 6 24.91 -16.12 -1.57
N GLN A 7 24.79 -17.10 -0.70
CA GLN A 7 23.65 -18.02 -0.67
C GLN A 7 22.72 -17.62 0.48
N PRO A 8 21.53 -17.06 0.22
CA PRO A 8 20.61 -16.62 1.28
C PRO A 8 20.23 -17.78 2.22
N MET A 9 20.18 -19.02 1.73
CA MET A 9 19.94 -20.24 2.53
C MET A 9 20.98 -20.49 3.63
N SER A 10 22.16 -19.88 3.57
CA SER A 10 23.16 -19.94 4.65
C SER A 10 23.01 -18.83 5.69
N LYS A 11 22.34 -17.73 5.31
CA LYS A 11 22.13 -16.53 6.14
C LYS A 11 20.79 -16.55 6.86
N TYR A 12 19.78 -17.16 6.26
CA TYR A 12 18.42 -17.19 6.78
C TYR A 12 17.96 -18.62 7.06
N THR A 13 17.19 -18.80 8.15
CA THR A 13 16.63 -20.09 8.56
C THR A 13 15.17 -19.94 9.00
N ALA A 14 14.52 -21.06 9.35
CA ALA A 14 13.16 -21.07 9.90
C ALA A 14 12.15 -20.35 9.00
N PHE A 15 12.16 -20.71 7.71
CA PHE A 15 11.24 -20.16 6.73
C PHE A 15 9.81 -20.59 7.04
N GLU A 16 8.91 -19.61 7.14
CA GLU A 16 7.48 -19.79 7.30
C GLU A 16 6.79 -18.93 6.24
N GLU A 17 5.95 -19.55 5.40
CA GLU A 17 5.21 -18.82 4.38
C GLU A 17 4.15 -17.92 5.03
N LEU A 18 4.21 -16.62 4.71
CA LEU A 18 3.23 -15.63 5.17
C LEU A 18 2.08 -15.45 4.18
N GLY A 19 2.37 -15.60 2.89
CA GLY A 19 1.37 -15.51 1.83
C GLY A 19 2.00 -15.40 0.44
N GLN A 20 1.15 -15.47 -0.56
CA GLN A 20 1.52 -15.35 -1.97
C GLN A 20 0.77 -14.18 -2.61
N GLY A 21 1.51 -13.21 -3.12
CA GLY A 21 0.97 -12.07 -3.88
C GLY A 21 1.18 -12.24 -5.39
N GLY A 22 0.70 -11.27 -6.16
CA GLY A 22 0.83 -11.27 -7.63
C GLY A 22 2.27 -11.24 -8.16
N PHE A 23 3.23 -10.82 -7.33
CA PHE A 23 4.64 -10.70 -7.70
C PHE A 23 5.55 -11.76 -7.06
N GLY A 24 5.02 -12.66 -6.22
CA GLY A 24 5.82 -13.68 -5.55
C GLY A 24 5.31 -14.10 -4.19
N ALA A 25 5.98 -15.08 -3.59
CA ALA A 25 5.69 -15.58 -2.24
C ALA A 25 6.53 -14.84 -1.20
N VAL A 26 5.95 -14.56 -0.03
CA VAL A 26 6.61 -13.88 1.08
C VAL A 26 6.78 -14.85 2.25
N TYR A 27 8.00 -14.94 2.75
CA TYR A 27 8.38 -15.81 3.87
C TYR A 27 8.88 -14.98 5.05
N LYS A 28 8.49 -15.36 6.26
CA LYS A 28 9.20 -14.98 7.48
C LYS A 28 10.41 -15.87 7.65
N ALA A 29 11.55 -15.32 8.03
CA ALA A 29 12.76 -16.07 8.33
C ALA A 29 13.57 -15.42 9.46
N LEU A 30 14.56 -16.15 9.99
CA LEU A 30 15.51 -15.65 10.99
C LEU A 30 16.89 -15.44 10.38
N ASP A 31 17.46 -14.25 10.54
CA ASP A 31 18.86 -13.99 10.22
C ASP A 31 19.78 -14.67 11.23
N THR A 32 20.65 -15.59 10.78
CA THR A 32 21.52 -16.41 11.64
C THR A 32 22.54 -15.62 12.42
N SER A 33 22.94 -14.44 11.93
CA SER A 33 23.97 -13.62 12.54
C SER A 33 23.42 -12.69 13.63
N THR A 34 22.18 -12.23 13.47
CA THR A 34 21.56 -11.26 14.38
C THR A 34 20.43 -11.84 15.24
N GLY A 35 19.89 -13.00 14.87
CA GLY A 35 18.70 -13.60 15.48
C GLY A 35 17.41 -12.83 15.20
N ARG A 36 17.44 -11.81 14.34
CA ARG A 36 16.26 -10.99 14.02
C ARG A 36 15.36 -11.66 12.99
N GLN A 37 14.06 -11.45 13.13
CA GLN A 37 13.09 -11.82 12.10
C GLN A 37 13.20 -10.88 10.90
N VAL A 38 13.08 -11.45 9.71
CA VAL A 38 13.06 -10.75 8.42
C VAL A 38 11.91 -11.28 7.55
N ALA A 39 11.43 -10.44 6.64
CA ALA A 39 10.55 -10.89 5.56
C ALA A 39 11.39 -11.07 4.29
N ILE A 40 11.16 -12.16 3.55
CA ILE A 40 11.85 -12.49 2.31
C ILE A 40 10.79 -12.71 1.22
N LYS A 41 10.73 -11.79 0.26
CA LYS A 41 9.90 -11.92 -0.93
C LYS A 41 10.69 -12.64 -2.02
N ILE A 42 10.19 -13.77 -2.49
CA ILE A 42 10.78 -14.58 -3.54
C ILE A 42 9.96 -14.38 -4.82
N MET A 43 10.61 -13.87 -5.86
CA MET A 43 10.00 -13.50 -7.13
C MET A 43 10.64 -14.32 -8.26
N SER A 44 9.83 -14.95 -9.10
CA SER A 44 10.32 -15.64 -10.30
C SER A 44 10.72 -14.64 -11.38
N LEU A 45 11.87 -14.87 -12.02
CA LEU A 45 12.41 -14.06 -13.12
C LEU A 45 12.31 -14.76 -14.48
N GLU A 46 11.45 -15.78 -14.61
CA GLU A 46 11.31 -16.52 -15.88
C GLU A 46 10.74 -15.66 -17.01
N GLU A 47 10.01 -14.59 -16.68
CA GLU A 47 9.44 -13.63 -17.63
C GLU A 47 10.19 -12.29 -17.58
N GLU A 48 10.47 -11.68 -18.74
CA GLU A 48 11.18 -10.38 -18.82
C GLU A 48 10.48 -9.26 -18.03
N MET A 49 9.14 -9.22 -18.06
CA MET A 49 8.36 -8.24 -17.29
C MET A 49 8.57 -8.40 -15.77
N SER A 50 8.77 -9.63 -15.30
CA SER A 50 9.04 -9.91 -13.89
C SER A 50 10.43 -9.42 -13.48
N GLU A 51 11.43 -9.48 -14.37
CA GLU A 51 12.76 -8.91 -14.11
C GLU A 51 12.72 -7.39 -13.91
N GLU A 52 12.01 -6.67 -14.78
CA GLU A 52 11.88 -5.21 -14.67
C GLU A 52 11.18 -4.80 -13.37
N LEU A 53 10.08 -5.48 -13.01
CA LEU A 53 9.33 -5.20 -11.78
C LEU A 53 10.15 -5.49 -10.53
N ALA A 54 10.87 -6.63 -10.53
CA ALA A 54 11.70 -7.06 -9.42
C ALA A 54 12.91 -6.12 -9.21
N ALA A 55 13.54 -5.68 -10.30
CA ALA A 55 14.61 -4.68 -10.26
C ALA A 55 14.10 -3.33 -9.76
N ASN A 56 12.92 -2.90 -10.23
CA ASN A 56 12.27 -1.67 -9.79
C ASN A 56 11.97 -1.69 -8.28
N GLU A 57 11.48 -2.81 -7.75
CA GLU A 57 11.22 -2.96 -6.31
C GLU A 57 12.50 -2.81 -5.48
N ILE A 58 13.60 -3.48 -5.87
CA ILE A 58 14.90 -3.33 -5.18
C ILE A 58 15.36 -1.88 -5.19
N LEU A 59 15.38 -1.26 -6.37
CA LEU A 59 15.92 0.10 -6.53
C LEU A 59 15.07 1.10 -5.74
N ALA A 60 13.75 1.00 -5.84
CA ALA A 60 12.83 1.84 -5.09
C ALA A 60 13.06 1.72 -3.58
N MET A 61 13.07 0.51 -3.01
CA MET A 61 13.22 0.35 -1.56
C MET A 61 14.63 0.69 -1.06
N ARG A 62 15.68 0.33 -1.81
CA ARG A 62 17.07 0.56 -1.41
C ARG A 62 17.41 2.05 -1.34
N ASP A 63 16.91 2.82 -2.29
CA ASP A 63 17.26 4.23 -2.45
C ASP A 63 16.29 5.16 -1.68
N ASN A 64 15.14 4.65 -1.23
CA ASN A 64 14.08 5.40 -0.53
C ASN A 64 13.87 4.96 0.93
N ARG A 65 14.88 5.14 1.78
CA ARG A 65 14.78 4.82 3.22
C ARG A 65 14.04 5.91 3.99
N SER A 66 12.93 5.55 4.62
CA SER A 66 12.08 6.43 5.43
C SER A 66 11.46 5.65 6.60
N PRO A 67 11.18 6.27 7.77
CA PRO A 67 10.47 5.60 8.86
C PRO A 67 9.11 5.01 8.48
N ASN A 68 8.45 5.56 7.45
CA ASN A 68 7.13 5.14 6.96
C ASN A 68 7.20 4.28 5.68
N ILE A 69 8.36 3.71 5.37
CA ILE A 69 8.59 2.79 4.25
C ILE A 69 9.28 1.55 4.79
N VAL A 70 8.83 0.37 4.35
CA VAL A 70 9.46 -0.90 4.73
C VAL A 70 10.93 -0.90 4.32
N THR A 71 11.79 -1.21 5.27
CA THR A 71 13.23 -1.12 5.14
C THR A 71 13.78 -2.29 4.32
N TYR A 72 14.41 -1.95 3.20
CA TYR A 72 15.29 -2.86 2.47
C TYR A 72 16.47 -3.32 3.35
N LEU A 73 16.70 -4.63 3.42
CA LEU A 73 17.88 -5.20 4.09
C LEU A 73 18.92 -5.69 3.08
N ASP A 74 18.51 -6.57 2.15
CA ASP A 74 19.41 -7.17 1.17
C ASP A 74 18.65 -7.79 0.00
N SER A 75 19.35 -8.19 -1.06
CA SER A 75 18.76 -8.94 -2.17
C SER A 75 19.74 -9.94 -2.79
N TYR A 76 19.23 -11.06 -3.28
CA TYR A 76 20.01 -12.18 -3.81
C TYR A 76 19.38 -12.73 -5.07
N LEU A 77 20.22 -13.25 -5.97
CA LEU A 77 19.77 -14.02 -7.13
C LEU A 77 20.07 -15.50 -6.87
N VAL A 78 19.03 -16.33 -6.85
CA VAL A 78 19.10 -17.77 -6.59
C VAL A 78 18.50 -18.52 -7.78
N GLY A 79 19.35 -18.99 -8.69
CA GLY A 79 18.86 -19.56 -9.95
C GLY A 79 18.11 -18.50 -10.77
N ALA A 80 16.84 -18.76 -11.07
CA ALA A 80 15.93 -17.85 -11.76
C ALA A 80 14.99 -17.09 -10.80
N GLU A 81 15.32 -17.05 -9.50
CA GLU A 81 14.51 -16.35 -8.49
C GLU A 81 15.28 -15.18 -7.90
N LEU A 82 14.60 -14.05 -7.73
CA LEU A 82 15.07 -12.94 -6.94
C LEU A 82 14.51 -13.04 -5.52
N TRP A 83 15.42 -13.00 -4.54
CA TRP A 83 15.08 -12.97 -3.13
C TRP A 83 15.33 -11.57 -2.59
N LEU A 84 14.29 -10.91 -2.10
CA LEU A 84 14.33 -9.59 -1.50
C LEU A 84 14.10 -9.70 0.01
N ALA A 85 15.16 -9.46 0.80
CA ALA A 85 15.11 -9.44 2.25
C ALA A 85 14.79 -8.02 2.76
N MET A 86 13.77 -7.92 3.60
CA MET A 86 13.27 -6.66 4.17
C MET A 86 12.96 -6.82 5.66
N GLU A 87 12.76 -5.70 6.36
CA GLU A 87 12.31 -5.75 7.76
C GLU A 87 10.98 -6.50 7.87
N PHE A 88 10.84 -7.29 8.92
CA PHE A 88 9.59 -7.97 9.22
C PHE A 88 8.69 -7.06 10.06
N MET A 89 7.50 -6.78 9.56
CA MET A 89 6.46 -6.02 10.25
C MET A 89 5.54 -7.00 10.99
N ASP A 90 5.75 -7.11 12.29
CA ASP A 90 5.19 -8.15 13.15
C ASP A 90 3.71 -7.95 13.48
N GLY A 91 3.07 -6.88 13.04
CA GLY A 91 1.62 -6.67 13.12
C GLY A 91 0.83 -7.15 11.89
N GLY A 92 1.51 -7.53 10.80
CA GLY A 92 0.85 -7.96 9.56
C GLY A 92 0.45 -6.79 8.65
N THR A 93 -0.55 -7.00 7.79
CA THR A 93 -1.08 -5.95 6.92
C THR A 93 -2.20 -5.18 7.61
N LEU A 94 -2.48 -3.95 7.16
CA LEU A 94 -3.65 -3.20 7.61
C LEU A 94 -4.95 -3.92 7.22
N PHE A 95 -4.98 -4.60 6.07
CA PHE A 95 -6.12 -5.42 5.64
C PHE A 95 -6.47 -6.48 6.69
N ASP A 96 -5.46 -7.19 7.19
CA ASP A 96 -5.64 -8.21 8.24
C ASP A 96 -6.26 -7.61 9.50
N VAL A 97 -5.82 -6.40 9.88
CA VAL A 97 -6.37 -5.67 11.04
C VAL A 97 -7.84 -5.29 10.80
N LEU A 98 -8.16 -4.76 9.62
CA LEU A 98 -9.54 -4.38 9.25
C LEU A 98 -10.50 -5.56 9.24
N GLY A 99 -10.03 -6.77 8.90
CA GLY A 99 -10.82 -7.99 8.95
C GLY A 99 -11.15 -8.48 10.37
N ALA A 100 -10.49 -7.95 11.40
CA ALA A 100 -10.63 -8.41 12.78
C ALA A 100 -11.24 -7.36 13.73
N VAL A 101 -10.96 -6.07 13.49
CA VAL A 101 -11.34 -4.97 14.40
C VAL A 101 -11.66 -3.69 13.64
N GLU A 102 -12.58 -2.89 14.18
CA GLU A 102 -12.90 -1.56 13.66
C GLU A 102 -11.93 -0.51 14.21
N LEU A 103 -11.55 0.48 13.40
CA LEU A 103 -10.75 1.62 13.84
C LEU A 103 -11.64 2.80 14.24
N GLU A 104 -11.25 3.48 15.31
CA GLU A 104 -11.78 4.80 15.62
C GLU A 104 -11.26 5.84 14.62
N GLU A 105 -12.04 6.89 14.34
CA GLU A 105 -11.64 7.93 13.38
C GLU A 105 -10.31 8.61 13.74
N GLY A 106 -9.97 8.70 15.03
CA GLY A 106 -8.66 9.18 15.49
C GLY A 106 -7.50 8.27 15.10
N GLN A 107 -7.70 6.95 15.11
CA GLN A 107 -6.74 5.94 14.67
C GLN A 107 -6.63 5.91 13.14
N ILE A 108 -7.75 6.06 12.41
CA ILE A 108 -7.76 6.26 10.96
C ILE A 108 -6.91 7.48 10.58
N GLY A 109 -7.07 8.59 11.31
CA GLY A 109 -6.23 9.78 11.15
C GLY A 109 -4.74 9.50 11.40
N ALA A 110 -4.40 8.61 12.33
CA ALA A 110 -3.03 8.18 12.58
C ALA A 110 -2.44 7.39 11.41
N VAL A 111 -3.15 6.37 10.92
CA VAL A 111 -2.72 5.57 9.76
C VAL A 111 -2.54 6.45 8.52
N CYS A 112 -3.52 7.32 8.23
CA CYS A 112 -3.44 8.28 7.12
C CYS A 112 -2.23 9.19 7.24
N ARG A 113 -1.91 9.69 8.45
CA ARG A 113 -0.75 10.55 8.67
C ARG A 113 0.57 9.85 8.34
N GLU A 114 0.77 8.64 8.84
CA GLU A 114 2.00 7.87 8.60
C GLU A 114 2.14 7.52 7.10
N CYS A 115 1.04 7.12 6.44
CA CYS A 115 1.02 6.89 5.00
C CYS A 115 1.36 8.17 4.22
N LEU A 116 0.79 9.32 4.59
CA LEU A 116 1.07 10.60 3.96
C LEU A 116 2.53 11.04 4.15
N GLN A 117 3.17 10.74 5.27
CA GLN A 117 4.60 10.99 5.48
C GLN A 117 5.45 10.17 4.50
N GLY A 118 5.11 8.88 4.33
CA GLY A 118 5.74 8.01 3.33
C GLY A 118 5.53 8.51 1.89
N LEU A 119 4.29 8.84 1.53
CA LEU A 119 3.94 9.37 0.20
C LEU A 119 4.62 10.70 -0.08
N HIS A 120 4.63 11.64 0.87
CA HIS A 120 5.32 12.92 0.72
C HIS A 120 6.81 12.69 0.46
N PHE A 121 7.45 11.79 1.21
CA PHE A 121 8.86 11.45 1.02
C PHE A 121 9.16 10.91 -0.39
N LEU A 122 8.31 10.01 -0.91
CA LEU A 122 8.41 9.44 -2.25
C LEU A 122 8.16 10.48 -3.35
N HIS A 123 7.09 11.27 -3.20
CA HIS A 123 6.68 12.27 -4.18
C HIS A 123 7.73 13.37 -4.33
N CYS A 124 8.37 13.79 -3.23
CA CYS A 124 9.51 14.73 -3.27
C CYS A 124 10.71 14.17 -4.05
N ARG A 125 10.85 12.84 -4.12
CA ARG A 125 11.89 12.13 -4.89
C ARG A 125 11.41 11.70 -6.27
N GLN A 126 10.26 12.21 -6.71
CA GLN A 126 9.69 11.89 -8.01
C GLN A 126 9.35 10.40 -8.17
N VAL A 127 9.01 9.71 -7.07
CA VAL A 127 8.53 8.32 -7.08
C VAL A 127 7.02 8.31 -6.89
N ILE A 128 6.29 7.59 -7.75
CA ILE A 128 4.87 7.29 -7.58
C ILE A 128 4.73 5.82 -7.15
N HIS A 129 3.92 5.54 -6.13
CA HIS A 129 3.74 4.16 -5.63
C HIS A 129 2.84 3.31 -6.54
N ARG A 130 1.69 3.86 -6.96
CA ARG A 130 0.70 3.27 -7.88
C ARG A 130 -0.07 2.04 -7.38
N ASP A 131 0.09 1.63 -6.13
CA ASP A 131 -0.68 0.52 -5.55
C ASP A 131 -0.89 0.70 -4.04
N ILE A 132 -1.39 1.87 -3.65
CA ILE A 132 -1.76 2.15 -2.25
C ILE A 132 -3.12 1.51 -1.94
N LYS A 133 -3.11 0.59 -0.97
CA LYS A 133 -4.28 -0.14 -0.45
C LYS A 133 -3.91 -0.76 0.91
N SER A 134 -4.90 -1.16 1.70
CA SER A 134 -4.67 -1.75 3.02
C SER A 134 -3.74 -2.98 3.00
N CYS A 135 -3.78 -3.81 1.95
CA CYS A 135 -2.89 -4.97 1.78
C CYS A 135 -1.40 -4.60 1.68
N ASN A 136 -1.11 -3.37 1.22
CA ASN A 136 0.27 -2.88 1.01
C ASN A 136 0.71 -1.90 2.11
N VAL A 137 -0.09 -1.72 3.16
CA VAL A 137 0.28 -1.00 4.37
C VAL A 137 0.57 -2.01 5.46
N LEU A 138 1.82 -2.07 5.92
CA LEU A 138 2.24 -2.96 6.99
C LEU A 138 2.25 -2.25 8.33
N VAL A 139 1.89 -2.99 9.38
CA VAL A 139 1.84 -2.47 10.75
C VAL A 139 2.72 -3.28 11.69
N GLY A 140 3.29 -2.62 12.69
CA GLY A 140 4.09 -3.24 13.75
C GLY A 140 3.32 -3.34 15.06
N MET A 141 3.69 -4.28 15.92
CA MET A 141 3.09 -4.45 17.25
C MET A 141 3.28 -3.23 18.17
N ASP A 142 4.22 -2.34 17.83
CA ASP A 142 4.45 -1.05 18.48
C ASP A 142 3.54 0.09 17.96
N GLY A 143 2.69 -0.20 16.98
CA GLY A 143 1.83 0.77 16.30
C GLY A 143 2.50 1.51 15.13
N SER A 144 3.70 1.09 14.71
CA SER A 144 4.32 1.62 13.50
C SER A 144 3.49 1.28 12.25
N VAL A 145 3.50 2.20 11.27
CA VAL A 145 2.77 2.06 10.00
C VAL A 145 3.73 2.39 8.86
N LYS A 146 3.88 1.46 7.92
CA LYS A 146 4.83 1.58 6.81
C LYS A 146 4.22 1.15 5.48
N LEU A 147 4.52 1.90 4.43
CA LEU A 147 4.21 1.52 3.06
C LEU A 147 5.13 0.38 2.62
N GLY A 148 4.55 -0.65 2.00
CA GLY A 148 5.21 -1.82 1.43
C GLY A 148 4.82 -2.06 -0.03
N ASP A 149 5.37 -3.11 -0.63
CA ASP A 149 5.16 -3.54 -2.02
C ASP A 149 5.40 -2.46 -3.09
N PHE A 150 6.68 -2.32 -3.46
CA PHE A 150 7.14 -1.29 -4.40
C PHE A 150 7.25 -1.80 -5.85
N GLY A 151 6.77 -3.02 -6.15
CA GLY A 151 6.89 -3.63 -7.48
C GLY A 151 6.30 -2.76 -8.60
N LEU A 152 5.19 -2.09 -8.31
CA LEU A 152 4.50 -1.21 -9.24
C LEU A 152 4.97 0.25 -9.18
N CYS A 153 6.01 0.61 -8.44
CA CYS A 153 6.46 2.00 -8.37
C CYS A 153 6.92 2.54 -9.73
N ALA A 154 6.98 3.87 -9.88
CA ALA A 154 7.60 4.50 -11.04
C ALA A 154 8.42 5.71 -10.63
N GLN A 155 9.67 5.74 -11.06
CA GLN A 155 10.52 6.93 -11.03
C GLN A 155 10.16 7.87 -12.20
N LEU A 156 9.76 9.10 -11.89
CA LEU A 156 9.59 10.17 -12.87
C LEU A 156 10.94 10.86 -13.11
N SER A 157 11.08 11.44 -14.30
CA SER A 157 12.22 12.27 -14.67
C SER A 157 11.74 13.62 -15.22
N PRO A 158 12.61 14.65 -15.31
CA PRO A 158 12.25 15.92 -15.94
C PRO A 158 11.72 15.76 -17.38
N GLU A 159 12.25 14.77 -18.12
CA GLU A 159 11.83 14.46 -19.49
C GLU A 159 10.52 13.67 -19.53
N ARG A 160 10.18 12.95 -18.45
CA ARG A 160 8.98 12.13 -18.32
C ARG A 160 8.35 12.33 -16.94
N SER A 161 7.72 13.50 -16.77
CA SER A 161 7.07 13.91 -15.51
C SER A 161 5.72 13.24 -15.24
N LYS A 162 5.19 12.49 -16.22
CA LYS A 162 3.93 11.74 -16.10
C LYS A 162 4.08 10.31 -16.63
N ARG A 163 3.25 9.41 -16.12
CA ARG A 163 3.10 8.03 -16.59
C ARG A 163 1.75 7.88 -17.31
N SER A 164 1.64 6.86 -18.15
CA SER A 164 0.42 6.54 -18.93
C SER A 164 0.05 5.06 -18.88
N SER A 165 0.79 4.26 -18.11
CA SER A 165 0.52 2.82 -17.97
C SER A 165 -0.61 2.61 -16.98
N SER A 166 -1.63 1.83 -17.36
CA SER A 166 -2.72 1.41 -16.47
C SER A 166 -2.27 0.23 -15.60
N VAL A 167 -1.70 0.52 -14.44
CA VAL A 167 -1.24 -0.47 -13.44
C VAL A 167 -1.72 -0.10 -12.04
N GLY A 168 -1.90 -1.11 -11.19
CA GLY A 168 -2.47 -0.97 -9.84
C GLY A 168 -3.74 -1.80 -9.69
N THR A 169 -4.36 -1.72 -8.52
CA THR A 169 -5.60 -2.46 -8.21
C THR A 169 -6.84 -1.63 -8.60
N PRO A 170 -7.74 -2.11 -9.48
CA PRO A 170 -8.80 -1.32 -10.10
C PRO A 170 -9.63 -0.44 -9.14
N SER A 171 -10.14 -0.98 -8.03
CA SER A 171 -10.98 -0.23 -7.08
C SER A 171 -10.26 0.96 -6.41
N TRP A 172 -8.92 0.93 -6.35
CA TRP A 172 -8.09 2.00 -5.79
C TRP A 172 -7.50 2.93 -6.86
N MET A 173 -7.69 2.64 -8.15
CA MET A 173 -7.13 3.46 -9.22
C MET A 173 -7.85 4.81 -9.35
N ALA A 174 -7.05 5.87 -9.57
CA ALA A 174 -7.59 7.19 -9.86
C ALA A 174 -8.30 7.25 -11.23
N PRO A 175 -9.31 8.14 -11.42
CA PRO A 175 -10.07 8.25 -12.66
C PRO A 175 -9.22 8.46 -13.90
N GLU A 176 -8.13 9.24 -13.78
CA GLU A 176 -7.18 9.48 -14.86
C GLU A 176 -6.37 8.22 -15.24
N VAL A 177 -6.12 7.31 -14.30
CA VAL A 177 -5.40 6.05 -14.56
C VAL A 177 -6.28 5.06 -15.30
N VAL A 178 -7.54 4.90 -14.87
CA VAL A 178 -8.51 4.01 -15.54
C VAL A 178 -8.90 4.51 -16.93
N ARG A 179 -8.87 5.84 -17.17
CA ARG A 179 -9.06 6.45 -18.49
C ARG A 179 -7.83 6.34 -19.41
N GLY A 180 -6.69 5.87 -18.89
CA GLY A 180 -5.43 5.80 -19.65
C GLY A 180 -4.80 7.17 -19.93
N GLU A 181 -5.12 8.17 -19.12
CA GLU A 181 -4.57 9.52 -19.24
C GLU A 181 -3.17 9.61 -18.62
N ALA A 182 -2.45 10.68 -18.94
CA ALA A 182 -1.15 10.94 -18.33
C ALA A 182 -1.34 11.44 -16.88
N TYR A 183 -0.72 10.75 -15.92
CA TYR A 183 -0.91 11.01 -14.50
C TYR A 183 0.41 11.27 -13.75
N GLY A 184 0.31 12.03 -12.65
CA GLY A 184 1.39 12.31 -11.72
C GLY A 184 1.21 11.66 -10.35
N PRO A 185 1.97 12.10 -9.32
CA PRO A 185 1.96 11.49 -7.98
C PRO A 185 0.62 11.52 -7.24
N LYS A 186 -0.31 12.42 -7.62
CA LYS A 186 -1.62 12.56 -6.98
C LYS A 186 -2.54 11.35 -7.18
N VAL A 187 -2.18 10.37 -8.00
CA VAL A 187 -2.88 9.08 -8.07
C VAL A 187 -2.80 8.32 -6.74
N ASP A 188 -1.65 8.39 -6.05
CA ASP A 188 -1.49 7.74 -4.75
C ASP A 188 -2.40 8.38 -3.67
N ILE A 189 -2.72 9.66 -3.83
CA ILE A 189 -3.63 10.38 -2.93
C ILE A 189 -5.08 9.94 -3.12
N TRP A 190 -5.48 9.67 -4.37
CA TRP A 190 -6.79 9.08 -4.63
C TRP A 190 -6.89 7.71 -3.96
N SER A 191 -5.89 6.85 -4.19
CA SER A 191 -5.82 5.51 -3.62
C SER A 191 -5.82 5.54 -2.08
N LEU A 192 -5.12 6.50 -1.46
CA LEU A 192 -5.21 6.76 -0.01
C LEU A 192 -6.63 7.14 0.43
N GLY A 193 -7.34 7.95 -0.36
CA GLY A 193 -8.73 8.29 -0.10
C GLY A 193 -9.67 7.08 -0.15
N ILE A 194 -9.43 6.16 -1.09
CA ILE A 194 -10.15 4.88 -1.17
C ILE A 194 -9.87 4.01 0.05
N MET A 195 -8.58 3.86 0.42
CA MET A 195 -8.19 3.17 1.66
C MET A 195 -8.78 3.85 2.92
N GLY A 196 -8.98 5.16 2.87
CA GLY A 196 -9.68 5.91 3.91
C GLY A 196 -11.16 5.55 4.05
N LEU A 197 -11.84 5.21 2.94
CA LEU A 197 -13.20 4.67 2.96
C LEU A 197 -13.19 3.23 3.46
N GLU A 198 -12.24 2.42 2.99
CA GLU A 198 -12.04 1.04 3.42
C GLU A 198 -11.86 0.92 4.94
N MET A 199 -11.06 1.80 5.56
CA MET A 199 -10.89 1.83 7.01
C MET A 199 -12.17 2.19 7.79
N VAL A 200 -13.13 2.85 7.15
CA VAL A 200 -14.39 3.27 7.78
C VAL A 200 -15.50 2.25 7.55
N GLU A 201 -15.54 1.64 6.37
CA GLU A 201 -16.64 0.78 5.92
C GLU A 201 -16.28 -0.71 5.94
N GLY A 202 -15.00 -1.05 6.17
CA GLY A 202 -14.49 -2.41 6.24
C GLY A 202 -14.16 -3.05 4.89
N GLU A 203 -14.62 -2.46 3.79
CA GLU A 203 -14.37 -2.91 2.42
C GLU A 203 -14.14 -1.72 1.48
N ALA A 204 -13.44 -1.94 0.38
CA ALA A 204 -13.24 -0.89 -0.61
C ALA A 204 -14.55 -0.65 -1.40
N PRO A 205 -14.81 0.60 -1.84
CA PRO A 205 -15.96 0.88 -2.69
C PRO A 205 -15.96 -0.03 -3.92
N TYR A 206 -17.14 -0.60 -4.20
CA TYR A 206 -17.41 -1.43 -5.37
C TYR A 206 -16.73 -2.80 -5.38
N GLU A 207 -16.05 -3.22 -4.31
CA GLU A 207 -15.39 -4.54 -4.25
C GLU A 207 -16.36 -5.70 -4.51
N GLN A 208 -17.56 -5.67 -3.92
CA GLN A 208 -18.61 -6.66 -4.20
C GLN A 208 -19.23 -6.53 -5.60
N GLU A 209 -19.27 -5.32 -6.17
CA GLU A 209 -19.80 -5.11 -7.52
C GLU A 209 -18.78 -5.54 -8.59
N ASP A 210 -17.48 -5.41 -8.31
CA ASP A 210 -16.40 -5.89 -9.16
C ASP A 210 -16.48 -7.43 -9.23
N ASP A 211 -16.55 -8.13 -8.10
CA ASP A 211 -16.69 -9.61 -8.10
C ASP A 211 -17.93 -10.11 -8.86
N LEU A 212 -19.08 -9.43 -8.69
CA LEU A 212 -20.33 -9.82 -9.35
C LEU A 212 -20.38 -9.44 -10.84
N ARG A 213 -19.72 -8.36 -11.27
CA ARG A 213 -19.71 -7.89 -12.67
C ARG A 213 -18.51 -8.41 -13.47
N VAL A 214 -17.43 -8.81 -12.82
CA VAL A 214 -16.31 -9.59 -13.39
C VAL A 214 -16.83 -10.93 -13.94
N SER A 215 -17.85 -11.51 -13.32
CA SER A 215 -18.61 -12.65 -13.84
C SER A 215 -19.24 -12.40 -15.23
N VAL A 216 -19.44 -11.13 -15.62
CA VAL A 216 -20.15 -10.72 -16.86
C VAL A 216 -19.20 -10.29 -17.99
N LEU A 217 -17.93 -10.73 -17.99
CA LEU A 217 -16.91 -10.46 -19.03
C LEU A 217 -16.50 -8.99 -19.22
N LEU A 218 -16.83 -8.08 -18.29
CA LEU A 218 -16.35 -6.71 -18.33
C LEU A 218 -14.95 -6.60 -17.70
N HIS A 219 -14.08 -5.78 -18.29
CA HIS A 219 -12.76 -5.49 -17.73
C HIS A 219 -12.92 -4.68 -16.42
N PRO A 220 -12.28 -5.05 -15.29
CA PRO A 220 -12.47 -4.40 -13.98
C PRO A 220 -12.34 -2.87 -14.02
N CYS A 221 -11.32 -2.32 -14.69
CA CYS A 221 -11.16 -0.87 -14.83
C CYS A 221 -12.34 -0.19 -15.55
N ALA A 222 -13.02 -0.88 -16.47
CA ALA A 222 -14.18 -0.35 -17.16
C ALA A 222 -15.40 -0.26 -16.22
N VAL A 223 -15.55 -1.24 -15.33
CA VAL A 223 -16.62 -1.24 -14.30
C VAL A 223 -16.41 -0.06 -13.35
N VAL A 224 -15.21 0.10 -12.81
CA VAL A 224 -14.87 1.21 -11.90
C VAL A 224 -15.08 2.56 -12.58
N LEU A 225 -14.64 2.71 -13.84
CA LEU A 225 -14.84 3.94 -14.60
C LEU A 225 -16.34 4.25 -14.81
N GLU A 226 -17.14 3.27 -15.23
CA GLU A 226 -18.59 3.44 -15.39
C GLU A 226 -19.24 3.91 -14.09
N LEU A 227 -18.86 3.31 -12.95
CA LEU A 227 -19.40 3.66 -11.64
C LEU A 227 -19.02 5.08 -11.23
N ILE A 228 -17.78 5.51 -11.47
CA ILE A 228 -17.32 6.88 -11.19
C ILE A 228 -18.02 7.88 -12.12
N GLU A 229 -18.17 7.57 -13.41
CA GLU A 229 -18.87 8.45 -14.36
C GLU A 229 -20.36 8.59 -14.03
N ARG A 230 -21.00 7.50 -13.59
CA ARG A 230 -22.42 7.48 -13.26
C ARG A 230 -22.73 8.12 -11.90
N ASN A 231 -21.93 7.82 -10.87
CA ASN A 231 -22.23 8.15 -9.48
C ASN A 231 -21.35 9.31 -8.93
N GLY A 232 -20.32 9.71 -9.67
CA GLY A 232 -19.24 10.57 -9.20
C GLY A 232 -18.21 9.81 -8.36
N PRO A 233 -17.24 10.52 -7.76
CA PRO A 233 -16.27 9.92 -6.84
C PRO A 233 -16.95 9.15 -5.69
N PRO A 234 -16.35 8.04 -5.21
CA PRO A 234 -16.84 7.31 -4.05
C PRO A 234 -17.03 8.22 -2.83
N LYS A 235 -18.04 7.91 -2.02
CA LYS A 235 -18.41 8.67 -0.83
C LYS A 235 -18.80 7.70 0.27
N LEU A 236 -18.66 8.16 1.51
CA LEU A 236 -19.21 7.47 2.68
C LEU A 236 -20.71 7.20 2.48
N GLN A 237 -21.14 5.98 2.82
CA GLN A 237 -22.54 5.57 2.79
C GLN A 237 -23.38 6.37 3.78
N ASN A 238 -22.86 6.57 5.00
CA ASN A 238 -23.56 7.25 6.11
C ASN A 238 -22.79 8.47 6.61
N PRO A 239 -22.59 9.53 5.78
CA PRO A 239 -21.69 10.64 6.10
C PRO A 239 -22.12 11.42 7.36
N ARG A 240 -23.37 11.33 7.81
CA ARG A 240 -23.82 12.05 9.02
C ARG A 240 -23.32 11.43 10.32
N HIS A 241 -22.88 10.18 10.30
CA HIS A 241 -22.36 9.48 11.47
C HIS A 241 -20.87 9.75 11.72
N HIS A 242 -20.20 10.40 10.77
CA HIS A 242 -18.76 10.62 10.80
C HIS A 242 -18.37 12.07 11.09
N LEU A 243 -17.16 12.28 11.61
CA LEU A 243 -16.67 13.62 11.91
C LEU A 243 -16.66 14.48 10.63
N ALA A 244 -16.97 15.78 10.81
CA ALA A 244 -16.82 16.74 9.72
C ALA A 244 -15.39 16.76 9.16
N LEU A 245 -14.38 16.54 10.01
CA LEU A 245 -12.98 16.50 9.62
C LEU A 245 -12.65 15.28 8.74
N LEU A 246 -13.14 14.09 9.07
CA LEU A 246 -12.93 12.89 8.24
C LEU A 246 -13.56 13.08 6.84
N ARG A 247 -14.81 13.58 6.81
CA ARG A 247 -15.49 13.87 5.53
C ARG A 247 -14.75 14.88 4.68
N ASP A 248 -14.25 15.96 5.29
CA ASP A 248 -13.50 17.00 4.60
C ASP A 248 -12.18 16.46 4.05
N PHE A 249 -11.47 15.66 4.86
CA PHE A 249 -10.24 14.98 4.46
C PHE A 249 -10.45 14.07 3.25
N LEU A 250 -11.44 13.15 3.32
CA LEU A 250 -11.75 12.25 2.21
C LEU A 250 -12.17 13.00 0.95
N ARG A 251 -12.93 14.10 1.10
CA ARG A 251 -13.28 14.97 -0.04
C ARG A 251 -12.04 15.57 -0.70
N CYS A 252 -11.03 15.97 0.07
CA CYS A 252 -9.78 16.53 -0.46
C CYS A 252 -8.92 15.46 -1.18
N CYS A 253 -8.98 14.20 -0.73
CA CYS A 253 -8.34 13.06 -1.40
C CYS A 253 -9.07 12.63 -2.69
N LEU A 254 -10.41 12.58 -2.67
CA LEU A 254 -11.25 11.99 -3.72
C LEU A 254 -11.80 13.05 -4.71
N GLN A 255 -10.96 13.99 -5.11
CA GLN A 255 -11.26 14.90 -6.23
C GLN A 255 -10.96 14.19 -7.56
N ALA A 256 -11.95 14.06 -8.44
CA ALA A 256 -11.75 13.50 -9.78
C ALA A 256 -10.83 14.36 -10.65
N ASP A 257 -10.88 15.68 -10.44
CA ASP A 257 -9.97 16.66 -11.05
C ASP A 257 -8.63 16.65 -10.28
N GLU A 258 -7.55 16.19 -10.93
CA GLU A 258 -6.19 16.11 -10.38
C GLU A 258 -5.72 17.46 -9.81
N ASP A 259 -6.09 18.57 -10.44
CA ASP A 259 -5.65 19.91 -10.03
C ASP A 259 -6.30 20.34 -8.72
N ARG A 260 -7.53 19.87 -8.45
CA ARG A 260 -8.25 20.12 -7.20
C ARG A 260 -7.89 19.14 -6.09
N ARG A 261 -7.37 17.96 -6.44
CA ARG A 261 -6.94 16.95 -5.48
C ARG A 261 -5.74 17.48 -4.70
N TRP A 262 -5.78 17.37 -3.38
CA TRP A 262 -4.66 17.83 -2.57
C TRP A 262 -3.43 16.93 -2.74
N SER A 263 -2.26 17.48 -2.55
CA SER A 263 -0.98 16.75 -2.47
C SER A 263 -0.78 16.13 -1.09
N ALA A 264 0.17 15.21 -0.98
CA ALA A 264 0.57 14.64 0.31
C ALA A 264 0.98 15.74 1.32
N GLN A 265 1.71 16.76 0.84
CA GLN A 265 2.17 17.87 1.67
C GLN A 265 1.01 18.70 2.23
N GLU A 266 0.00 19.00 1.41
CA GLU A 266 -1.18 19.76 1.83
C GLU A 266 -2.02 18.94 2.83
N LEU A 267 -2.21 17.65 2.56
CA LEU A 267 -2.98 16.75 3.44
C LEU A 267 -2.31 16.52 4.79
N LEU A 268 -0.97 16.57 4.89
CA LEU A 268 -0.26 16.52 6.17
C LEU A 268 -0.60 17.70 7.09
N GLN A 269 -1.10 18.81 6.56
CA GLN A 269 -1.57 19.96 7.33
C GLN A 269 -3.07 19.90 7.66
N HIS A 270 -3.78 18.88 7.19
CA HIS A 270 -5.23 18.80 7.36
C HIS A 270 -5.60 18.46 8.83
N PRO A 271 -6.56 19.17 9.45
CA PRO A 271 -6.89 18.99 10.86
C PRO A 271 -7.25 17.56 11.28
N PHE A 272 -7.81 16.76 10.36
CA PHE A 272 -8.11 15.34 10.59
C PHE A 272 -6.86 14.53 10.99
N VAL A 273 -5.73 14.72 10.29
CA VAL A 273 -4.51 13.94 10.56
C VAL A 273 -3.64 14.59 11.63
N THR A 274 -3.66 15.93 11.75
CA THR A 274 -2.90 16.63 12.80
C THR A 274 -3.52 16.49 14.19
N SER A 275 -4.84 16.26 14.25
CA SER A 275 -5.57 16.02 15.50
C SER A 275 -5.86 14.53 15.75
N GLY A 276 -5.37 13.66 14.85
CA GLY A 276 -5.50 12.20 14.99
C GLY A 276 -4.72 11.67 16.19
N HIS A 277 -5.02 10.44 16.58
CA HIS A 277 -4.33 9.76 17.68
C HIS A 277 -2.83 9.57 17.37
N PRO A 278 -1.98 9.39 18.39
CA PRO A 278 -0.60 8.96 18.17
C PRO A 278 -0.56 7.56 17.54
N ALA A 279 0.45 7.28 16.72
CA ALA A 279 0.61 5.94 16.09
C ALA A 279 0.65 4.81 17.13
N SER A 280 1.22 5.06 18.32
CA SER A 280 1.24 4.12 19.45
C SER A 280 -0.15 3.68 19.94
N SER A 281 -1.22 4.42 19.62
CA SER A 281 -2.60 4.00 19.91
C SER A 281 -3.06 2.79 19.08
N LEU A 282 -2.36 2.50 17.98
CA LEU A 282 -2.63 1.34 17.13
C LEU A 282 -2.10 0.04 17.75
N ALA A 283 -1.11 0.10 18.64
CA ALA A 283 -0.48 -1.09 19.23
C ALA A 283 -1.50 -2.03 19.89
N ALA A 284 -2.37 -1.48 20.75
CA ALA A 284 -3.40 -2.26 21.44
C ALA A 284 -4.43 -2.87 20.46
N LEU A 285 -4.77 -2.12 19.41
CA LEU A 285 -5.69 -2.57 18.37
C LEU A 285 -5.09 -3.75 17.58
N ILE A 286 -3.83 -3.63 17.18
CA ILE A 286 -3.10 -4.67 16.43
C ILE A 286 -2.96 -5.95 17.26
N ILE A 287 -2.64 -5.82 18.56
CA ILE A 287 -2.63 -6.97 19.48
C ILE A 287 -3.99 -7.66 19.51
N SER A 288 -5.08 -6.89 19.62
CA SER A 288 -6.43 -7.44 19.62
C SER A 288 -6.78 -8.14 18.31
N ALA A 289 -6.43 -7.53 17.16
CA ALA A 289 -6.65 -8.10 15.84
C ALA A 289 -5.96 -9.46 15.70
N LYS A 290 -4.70 -9.56 16.15
CA LYS A 290 -3.95 -10.82 16.13
C LYS A 290 -4.56 -11.90 16.99
N GLN A 291 -5.01 -11.55 18.20
CA GLN A 291 -5.65 -12.52 19.08
C GLN A 291 -6.93 -13.07 18.46
N VAL A 292 -7.75 -12.20 17.86
CA VAL A 292 -8.94 -12.64 17.11
C VAL A 292 -8.54 -13.63 16.02
N GLN A 293 -7.55 -13.30 15.19
CA GLN A 293 -7.10 -14.17 14.10
C GLN A 293 -6.53 -15.52 14.57
N GLU A 294 -5.85 -15.55 15.71
CA GLU A 294 -5.37 -16.80 16.32
C GLU A 294 -6.51 -17.66 16.84
N ASP A 295 -7.56 -17.07 17.42
CA ASP A 295 -8.73 -17.79 17.91
C ASP A 295 -9.56 -18.43 16.78
N TRP A 296 -9.45 -17.93 15.54
CA TRP A 296 -10.12 -18.49 14.36
C TRP A 296 -9.30 -19.59 13.63
N ARG A 297 -8.06 -19.86 14.03
CA ARG A 297 -7.19 -20.91 13.44
C ARG A 297 -7.31 -22.25 14.16
#